data_AF-A0A067R6W3-F1
#
_entry.id   AF-A0A067R6W3-F1
#
_cell.length_a   1.000
_cell.length_b   1.000
_cell.length_c   1.000
_cell.angle_alpha   90.00
_cell.angle_beta   90.00
_cell.angle_gamma   90.00
#
_symmetry.space_group_name_H-M   'P 1'
#
loop_
_entity.id
_entity.type
_entity.pdbx_description
1 polymer ?
#
loop_
_entity_poly.entity_id
_entity_poly.type
_entity_poly.pdbx_seq_one_letter_code
_entity_poly.pdbx_strand_id
1 'polypeptide(L)'
;MEHTNKDTHASHNSLSESRFKILLLLLRTTGIRLNVKSKSAVHIIYSVILAVFIHVSILSLYVDTFVQRHQLVELMKKLRLLIATQIVTWMHFSLSYRKREVEHLIRLTDYFTWEELPTRDPDTGYLTKAGYLPFIQKLTKYATLFAIIYHCTQTTVRIILNHDMVFASWYPLEVSESPAYEIANITQAIQTILMIFLFIGFQSLYATFVCVACSQLEKLRAAILDIRQTYITPEQDCGAETNKKDGEGHPRTHEELFGHMQKQLNDCIRHHQKIKRYMEALENAMNLPMCGLFLICLSTMCFAAFSATLSWGDHVDVSQALIIYIMVSACVCQFCWLGNELSEEAENVRDAAWGCDWVGTPVPFQRCLIFIIAAANKEFTLTAGKFVPVSNKTMMNMMNQTLSFFMFLLQMKDKSTDTSQGA
;
A
#
# COMPACT_ATOMS: atom_id res chain seq x y z
N MET A 1 -12.64 -33.10 16.44
CA MET A 1 -12.49 -31.62 16.43
C MET A 1 -11.10 -31.16 15.98
N GLU A 2 -10.03 -31.92 16.21
CA GLU A 2 -8.66 -31.54 15.80
C GLU A 2 -8.37 -31.75 14.30
N HIS A 3 -9.03 -32.74 13.67
CA HIS A 3 -8.89 -33.01 12.23
C HIS A 3 -9.59 -31.96 11.35
N THR A 4 -10.81 -31.56 11.72
CA THR A 4 -11.60 -30.52 11.03
C THR A 4 -10.94 -29.15 11.05
N ASN A 5 -10.16 -28.83 12.10
CA ASN A 5 -9.45 -27.56 12.23
C ASN A 5 -8.18 -27.52 11.38
N LYS A 6 -7.51 -28.66 11.17
CA LYS A 6 -6.35 -28.78 10.25
C LYS A 6 -6.77 -28.59 8.79
N ASP A 7 -7.89 -29.18 8.39
CA ASP A 7 -8.38 -29.11 7.00
C ASP A 7 -8.87 -27.69 6.63
N THR A 8 -9.53 -26.99 7.56
CA THR A 8 -9.86 -25.57 7.38
C THR A 8 -8.62 -24.68 7.35
N HIS A 9 -7.64 -24.89 8.24
CA HIS A 9 -6.40 -24.12 8.22
C HIS A 9 -5.58 -24.33 6.93
N ALA A 10 -5.57 -25.55 6.39
CA ALA A 10 -4.91 -25.87 5.13
C ALA A 10 -5.63 -25.23 3.93
N SER A 11 -6.96 -25.22 3.93
CA SER A 11 -7.81 -24.56 2.92
C SER A 11 -7.60 -23.03 2.92
N HIS A 12 -7.69 -22.37 4.07
CA HIS A 12 -7.47 -20.92 4.21
C HIS A 12 -6.06 -20.50 3.75
N ASN A 13 -5.04 -21.26 4.13
CA ASN A 13 -3.66 -21.02 3.65
C ASN A 13 -3.51 -21.23 2.13
N SER A 14 -4.37 -22.02 1.48
CA SER A 14 -4.32 -22.22 0.02
C SER A 14 -4.96 -21.06 -0.76
N LEU A 15 -6.03 -20.47 -0.21
CA LEU A 15 -6.74 -19.35 -0.80
C LEU A 15 -5.93 -18.05 -0.75
N SER A 16 -5.43 -17.70 0.45
CA SER A 16 -4.53 -16.55 0.64
C SER A 16 -3.27 -16.65 -0.23
N GLU A 17 -2.70 -17.84 -0.37
CA GLU A 17 -1.54 -18.07 -1.24
C GLU A 17 -1.85 -17.81 -2.72
N SER A 18 -3.06 -18.14 -3.18
CA SER A 18 -3.53 -17.84 -4.54
C SER A 18 -3.74 -16.32 -4.74
N ARG A 19 -4.45 -15.69 -3.80
CA ARG A 19 -4.81 -14.25 -3.85
C ARG A 19 -3.60 -13.33 -3.81
N PHE A 20 -2.56 -13.71 -3.06
CA PHE A 20 -1.36 -12.89 -2.86
C PHE A 20 -0.12 -13.45 -3.57
N LYS A 21 -0.28 -14.38 -4.53
CA LYS A 21 0.83 -15.17 -5.11
C LYS A 21 2.03 -14.34 -5.57
N ILE A 22 1.81 -13.29 -6.38
CA ILE A 22 2.91 -12.46 -6.92
C ILE A 22 3.55 -11.64 -5.80
N LEU A 23 2.74 -11.08 -4.91
CA LEU A 23 3.21 -10.25 -3.79
C LEU A 23 4.05 -11.08 -2.82
N LEU A 24 3.57 -12.25 -2.43
CA LEU A 24 4.29 -13.18 -1.57
C LEU A 24 5.57 -13.68 -2.24
N LEU A 25 5.56 -13.92 -3.55
CA LEU A 25 6.76 -14.28 -4.29
C LEU A 25 7.82 -13.17 -4.19
N LEU A 26 7.47 -11.91 -4.49
CA LEU A 26 8.39 -10.77 -4.42
C LEU A 26 8.92 -10.52 -3.01
N LEU A 27 8.09 -10.66 -1.97
CA LEU A 27 8.53 -10.44 -0.59
C LEU A 27 9.38 -11.61 -0.07
N ARG A 28 9.09 -12.85 -0.47
CA ARG A 28 9.88 -14.02 -0.05
C ARG A 28 11.26 -14.08 -0.71
N THR A 29 11.38 -13.65 -1.96
CA THR A 29 12.68 -13.57 -2.65
C THR A 29 13.64 -12.56 -2.01
N THR A 30 13.12 -11.61 -1.23
CA THR A 30 13.93 -10.64 -0.47
C THR A 30 14.28 -11.14 0.94
N GLY A 31 13.88 -12.37 1.28
CA GLY A 31 14.13 -12.98 2.57
C GLY A 31 13.01 -12.78 3.59
N ILE A 32 11.92 -12.08 3.27
CA ILE A 32 10.80 -11.89 4.21
C ILE A 32 9.91 -13.12 4.20
N ARG A 33 9.88 -13.83 5.34
CA ARG A 33 9.23 -15.13 5.47
C ARG A 33 7.72 -15.03 5.69
N LEU A 34 6.93 -14.45 4.78
CA LEU A 34 5.46 -14.36 4.94
C LEU A 34 4.74 -15.64 4.50
N ASN A 35 3.81 -16.14 5.32
CA ASN A 35 2.88 -17.25 5.02
C ASN A 35 3.56 -18.55 4.52
N VAL A 36 4.76 -18.86 5.02
CA VAL A 36 5.52 -20.04 4.58
C VAL A 36 5.00 -21.31 5.26
N LYS A 37 4.66 -22.34 4.46
CA LYS A 37 4.05 -23.61 4.94
C LYS A 37 4.99 -24.48 5.79
N SER A 38 6.30 -24.48 5.54
CA SER A 38 7.27 -25.27 6.30
C SER A 38 8.35 -24.40 6.94
N LYS A 39 8.62 -24.63 8.22
CA LYS A 39 9.73 -24.01 8.94
C LYS A 39 11.01 -24.83 8.72
N SER A 40 11.50 -24.89 7.48
CA SER A 40 12.79 -25.51 7.20
C SER A 40 13.93 -24.61 7.68
N ALA A 41 14.93 -25.18 8.36
CA ALA A 41 16.14 -24.46 8.76
C ALA A 41 16.83 -23.78 7.57
N VAL A 42 16.76 -24.38 6.37
CA VAL A 42 17.31 -23.83 5.14
C VAL A 42 16.68 -22.48 4.78
N HIS A 43 15.35 -22.33 4.92
CA HIS A 43 14.68 -21.06 4.66
C HIS A 43 15.02 -19.98 5.68
N ILE A 44 15.32 -20.36 6.92
CA ILE A 44 15.78 -19.43 7.94
C ILE A 44 17.18 -18.93 7.59
N ILE A 45 18.09 -19.84 7.25
CA ILE A 45 19.47 -19.50 6.85
C ILE A 45 19.45 -18.59 5.62
N TYR A 46 18.70 -18.94 4.58
CA TYR A 46 18.53 -18.11 3.38
C TYR A 46 18.02 -16.69 3.70
N SER A 47 16.97 -16.59 4.53
CA SER A 47 16.39 -15.31 4.96
C SER A 47 17.40 -14.43 5.71
N VAL A 48 18.19 -15.03 6.60
CA VAL A 48 19.24 -14.34 7.36
C VAL A 48 20.36 -13.87 6.44
N ILE A 49 20.82 -14.71 5.50
CA ILE A 49 21.87 -14.36 4.54
C ILE A 49 21.42 -13.16 3.70
N LEU A 50 20.20 -13.18 3.14
CA LEU A 50 19.70 -12.05 2.35
C LEU A 50 19.52 -10.77 3.17
N ALA A 51 19.05 -10.88 4.41
CA ALA A 51 18.94 -9.73 5.29
C ALA A 51 20.32 -9.11 5.57
N VAL A 52 21.32 -9.93 5.92
CA VAL A 52 22.70 -9.46 6.13
C VAL A 52 23.24 -8.83 4.85
N PHE A 53 23.03 -9.47 3.71
CA PHE A 53 23.46 -8.98 2.40
C PHE A 53 22.91 -7.58 2.09
N ILE A 54 21.61 -7.38 2.28
CA ILE A 54 20.95 -6.08 2.09
C ILE A 54 21.56 -5.00 3.01
N HIS A 55 21.77 -5.29 4.29
CA HIS A 55 22.21 -4.29 5.27
C HIS A 55 23.70 -3.96 5.17
N VAL A 56 24.56 -4.95 4.85
CA VAL A 56 26.01 -4.74 4.68
C VAL A 56 26.29 -3.78 3.53
N SER A 57 25.59 -3.92 2.42
CA SER A 57 25.78 -3.01 1.28
C SER A 57 25.31 -1.58 1.54
N ILE A 58 24.33 -1.39 2.41
CA ILE A 58 23.93 -0.05 2.84
C ILE A 58 24.96 0.52 3.80
N LEU A 59 25.53 -0.31 4.67
CA LEU A 59 26.67 0.09 5.48
C LEU A 59 27.85 0.55 4.62
N SER A 60 28.15 -0.11 3.48
CA SER A 60 29.20 0.37 2.57
C SER A 60 28.90 1.74 1.95
N LEU A 61 27.61 2.06 1.69
CA LEU A 61 27.20 3.40 1.25
C LEU A 61 27.36 4.46 2.35
N TYR A 62 27.07 4.10 3.61
CA TYR A 62 27.33 4.96 4.76
C TYR A 62 28.82 5.27 4.93
N VAL A 63 29.68 4.25 4.83
CA VAL A 63 31.14 4.42 4.96
C VAL A 63 31.67 5.28 3.82
N ASP A 64 31.25 5.04 2.58
CA ASP A 64 31.63 5.87 1.43
C ASP A 64 31.26 7.35 1.62
N THR A 65 30.03 7.60 2.07
CA THR A 65 29.54 8.94 2.38
C THR A 65 30.37 9.60 3.50
N PHE A 66 30.74 8.84 4.53
CA PHE A 66 31.55 9.33 5.64
C PHE A 66 32.99 9.66 5.21
N VAL A 67 33.62 8.82 4.40
CA VAL A 67 34.99 9.05 3.90
C VAL A 67 35.03 10.30 3.03
N GLN A 68 34.01 10.53 2.20
CA GLN A 68 33.98 11.65 1.25
C GLN A 68 33.33 12.93 1.80
N ARG A 69 33.16 13.03 3.13
CA ARG A 69 32.46 14.14 3.82
C ARG A 69 33.09 15.53 3.65
N HIS A 70 34.30 15.62 3.11
CA HIS A 70 35.08 16.85 3.06
C HIS A 70 34.56 17.87 2.03
N GLN A 71 33.79 17.44 1.03
CA GLN A 71 33.18 18.32 0.03
C GLN A 71 31.65 18.33 0.19
N LEU A 72 31.09 19.50 0.57
CA LEU A 72 29.68 19.62 0.89
C LEU A 72 28.74 19.23 -0.27
N VAL A 73 29.06 19.64 -1.50
CA VAL A 73 28.23 19.34 -2.68
C VAL A 73 28.17 17.83 -2.94
N GLU A 74 29.32 17.17 -2.95
CA GLU A 74 29.41 15.72 -3.18
C GLU A 74 28.78 14.92 -2.03
N LEU A 75 29.01 15.36 -0.78
CA LEU A 75 28.34 14.81 0.39
C LEU A 75 26.82 14.87 0.26
N MET A 76 26.27 16.00 -0.21
CA MET A 76 24.84 16.17 -0.39
C MET A 76 24.25 15.29 -1.49
N LYS A 77 24.97 15.09 -2.61
CA LYS A 77 24.59 14.14 -3.67
C LYS A 77 24.48 12.72 -3.12
N LYS A 78 25.46 12.30 -2.30
CA LYS A 78 25.47 10.97 -1.66
C LYS A 78 24.40 10.82 -0.59
N LEU A 79 24.22 11.81 0.29
CA LEU A 79 23.19 11.79 1.33
C LEU A 79 21.79 11.71 0.74
N ARG A 80 21.51 12.42 -0.36
CA ARG A 80 20.24 12.36 -1.09
C ARG A 80 19.90 10.92 -1.50
N LEU A 81 20.86 10.22 -2.10
CA LEU A 81 20.69 8.82 -2.51
C LEU A 81 20.61 7.87 -1.30
N LEU A 82 21.49 8.05 -0.31
CA LEU A 82 21.56 7.23 0.89
C LEU A 82 20.24 7.27 1.68
N ILE A 83 19.68 8.45 1.92
CA ILE A 83 18.41 8.61 2.64
C ILE A 83 17.26 8.00 1.82
N ALA A 84 17.25 8.15 0.49
CA ALA A 84 16.26 7.50 -0.35
C ALA A 84 16.30 5.96 -0.24
N THR A 85 17.50 5.37 -0.17
CA THR A 85 17.63 3.91 0.03
C THR A 85 17.14 3.43 1.39
N GLN A 86 17.08 4.31 2.41
CA GLN A 86 16.54 3.95 3.72
C GLN A 86 15.05 3.56 3.67
N ILE A 87 14.29 4.07 2.69
CA ILE A 87 12.88 3.68 2.50
C ILE A 87 12.74 2.16 2.42
N VAL A 88 13.59 1.53 1.61
CA VAL A 88 13.53 0.08 1.37
C VAL A 88 14.02 -0.69 2.59
N THR A 89 15.07 -0.23 3.27
CA THR A 89 15.53 -0.85 4.53
C THR A 89 14.49 -0.82 5.62
N TRP A 90 13.77 0.30 5.73
CA TRP A 90 12.71 0.48 6.69
C TRP A 90 11.55 -0.45 6.38
N MET A 91 11.17 -0.59 5.11
CA MET A 91 10.18 -1.60 4.68
C MET A 91 10.63 -3.01 5.05
N HIS A 92 11.89 -3.37 4.79
CA HIS A 92 12.43 -4.69 5.14
C HIS A 92 12.34 -4.95 6.64
N PHE A 93 12.84 -4.01 7.44
CA PHE A 93 12.87 -4.09 8.89
C PHE A 93 11.47 -4.17 9.47
N SER A 94 10.58 -3.25 9.07
CA SER A 94 9.23 -3.15 9.60
C SER A 94 8.36 -4.37 9.26
N LEU A 95 8.44 -4.89 8.04
CA LEU A 95 7.76 -6.15 7.65
C LEU A 95 8.33 -7.36 8.39
N SER A 96 9.65 -7.42 8.57
CA SER A 96 10.30 -8.52 9.28
C SER A 96 9.94 -8.52 10.76
N TYR A 97 9.87 -7.33 11.36
CA TYR A 97 9.53 -7.13 12.77
C TYR A 97 8.03 -7.39 13.05
N ARG A 98 7.13 -6.87 12.19
CA ARG A 98 5.66 -6.99 12.32
C ARG A 98 5.08 -8.13 11.48
N LYS A 99 5.89 -9.15 11.21
CA LYS A 99 5.51 -10.29 10.36
C LYS A 99 4.21 -10.95 10.83
N ARG A 100 4.04 -11.14 12.14
CA ARG A 100 2.88 -11.87 12.70
C ARG A 100 1.58 -11.12 12.44
N GLU A 101 1.62 -9.80 12.55
CA GLU A 101 0.49 -8.91 12.32
C GLU A 101 0.11 -8.87 10.85
N VAL A 102 1.10 -8.81 9.95
CA VAL A 102 0.86 -8.91 8.50
C VAL A 102 0.28 -10.28 8.14
N GLU A 103 0.82 -11.38 8.68
CA GLU A 103 0.25 -12.73 8.45
C GLU A 103 -1.17 -12.87 9.01
N HIS A 104 -1.44 -12.29 10.18
CA HIS A 104 -2.78 -12.26 10.74
C HIS A 104 -3.74 -11.49 9.84
N LEU A 105 -3.33 -10.33 9.34
CA LEU A 105 -4.10 -9.52 8.42
C LEU A 105 -4.41 -10.26 7.11
N ILE A 106 -3.43 -10.95 6.53
CA ILE A 106 -3.64 -11.80 5.34
C ILE A 106 -4.70 -12.86 5.61
N ARG A 107 -4.64 -13.55 6.77
CA ARG A 107 -5.66 -14.57 7.13
C ARG A 107 -7.05 -13.99 7.30
N LEU A 108 -7.16 -12.77 7.84
CA LEU A 108 -8.47 -12.11 7.96
C LEU A 108 -9.13 -11.89 6.59
N THR A 109 -8.34 -11.77 5.51
CA THR A 109 -8.90 -11.65 4.16
C THR A 109 -9.65 -12.90 3.69
N ASP A 110 -9.34 -14.07 4.26
CA ASP A 110 -10.03 -15.32 3.90
C ASP A 110 -11.48 -15.36 4.40
N TYR A 111 -11.88 -14.45 5.29
CA TYR A 111 -13.28 -14.29 5.71
C TYR A 111 -14.14 -13.57 4.67
N PHE A 112 -13.54 -12.96 3.65
CA PHE A 112 -14.22 -12.18 2.63
C PHE A 112 -14.19 -12.89 1.27
N THR A 113 -15.31 -12.79 0.57
CA THR A 113 -15.43 -13.15 -0.86
C THR A 113 -15.62 -11.88 -1.66
N TRP A 114 -14.72 -11.65 -2.62
CA TRP A 114 -14.76 -10.50 -3.53
C TRP A 114 -14.66 -10.91 -4.99
N GLU A 115 -14.38 -12.18 -5.27
CA GLU A 115 -14.35 -12.75 -6.61
C GLU A 115 -15.73 -12.75 -7.28
N GLU A 116 -16.79 -12.71 -6.47
CA GLU A 116 -18.19 -12.63 -6.91
C GLU A 116 -18.66 -11.18 -7.10
N LEU A 117 -17.89 -10.19 -6.65
CA LEU A 117 -18.26 -8.78 -6.78
C LEU A 117 -18.04 -8.31 -8.22
N PRO A 118 -18.91 -7.44 -8.76
CA PRO A 118 -18.75 -6.90 -10.09
C PRO A 118 -17.43 -6.14 -10.18
N THR A 119 -16.60 -6.44 -11.19
CA THR A 119 -15.30 -5.77 -11.36
C THR A 119 -15.41 -4.37 -11.96
N ARG A 120 -16.56 -4.08 -12.57
CA ARG A 120 -16.89 -2.77 -13.11
C ARG A 120 -18.29 -2.39 -12.66
N ASP A 121 -18.44 -1.12 -12.35
CA ASP A 121 -19.73 -0.52 -12.08
C ASP A 121 -20.61 -0.60 -13.35
N PRO A 122 -21.86 -1.09 -13.24
CA PRO A 122 -22.71 -1.32 -14.40
C PRO A 122 -23.17 -0.04 -15.09
N ASP A 123 -23.30 1.06 -14.35
CA ASP A 123 -23.86 2.32 -14.85
C ASP A 123 -22.76 3.22 -15.45
N THR A 124 -21.63 3.31 -14.76
CA THR A 124 -20.52 4.21 -15.14
C THR A 124 -19.42 3.49 -15.93
N GLY A 125 -19.34 2.16 -15.84
CA GLY A 125 -18.27 1.37 -16.45
C GLY A 125 -16.91 1.49 -15.76
N TYR A 126 -16.76 2.30 -14.71
CA TYR A 126 -15.50 2.43 -13.97
C TYR A 126 -15.17 1.16 -13.18
N LEU A 127 -13.88 0.95 -12.86
CA LEU A 127 -13.48 -0.19 -12.03
C LEU A 127 -13.97 0.00 -10.59
N THR A 128 -14.62 -1.03 -10.05
CA THR A 128 -14.92 -1.12 -8.61
C THR A 128 -13.66 -1.45 -7.83
N LYS A 129 -13.68 -1.31 -6.49
CA LYS A 129 -12.53 -1.68 -5.64
C LYS A 129 -12.21 -3.17 -5.74
N ALA A 130 -13.23 -4.01 -5.94
CA ALA A 130 -13.04 -5.43 -6.25
C ALA A 130 -12.32 -5.65 -7.60
N GLY A 131 -12.64 -4.85 -8.62
CA GLY A 131 -11.93 -4.86 -9.92
C GLY A 131 -10.47 -4.43 -9.82
N TYR A 132 -10.12 -3.55 -8.89
CA TYR A 132 -8.73 -3.16 -8.65
C TYR A 132 -7.86 -4.31 -8.13
N LEU A 133 -8.40 -5.32 -7.44
CA LEU A 133 -7.60 -6.43 -6.87
C LEU A 133 -6.84 -7.25 -7.93
N PRO A 134 -7.48 -7.81 -8.99
CA PRO A 134 -6.75 -8.49 -10.06
C PRO A 134 -5.90 -7.50 -10.88
N PHE A 135 -6.34 -6.25 -11.00
CA PHE A 135 -5.56 -5.20 -11.67
C PHE A 135 -4.24 -4.92 -10.95
N ILE A 136 -4.24 -4.82 -9.61
CA ILE A 136 -3.02 -4.63 -8.80
C ILE A 136 -2.03 -5.75 -9.08
N GLN A 137 -2.45 -7.02 -9.04
CA GLN A 137 -1.56 -8.16 -9.34
C GLN A 137 -0.92 -8.04 -10.74
N LYS A 138 -1.72 -7.65 -11.73
CA LYS A 138 -1.25 -7.44 -13.12
C LYS A 138 -0.27 -6.27 -13.18
N LEU A 139 -0.62 -5.14 -12.57
CA LEU A 139 0.21 -3.94 -12.50
C LEU A 139 1.54 -4.23 -11.79
N THR A 140 1.52 -4.92 -10.65
CA THR A 140 2.71 -5.37 -9.92
C THR A 140 3.64 -6.17 -10.81
N LYS A 141 3.12 -7.13 -11.59
CA LYS A 141 3.92 -7.95 -12.50
C LYS A 141 4.60 -7.09 -13.57
N TYR A 142 3.85 -6.24 -14.27
CA TYR A 142 4.40 -5.42 -15.35
C TYR A 142 5.32 -4.32 -14.84
N ALA A 143 4.99 -3.66 -13.72
CA ALA A 143 5.84 -2.67 -13.08
C ALA A 143 7.18 -3.29 -12.63
N THR A 144 7.15 -4.50 -12.06
CA THR A 144 8.37 -5.23 -11.69
C THR A 144 9.20 -5.56 -12.91
N LEU A 145 8.59 -6.09 -13.98
CA LEU A 145 9.30 -6.42 -15.22
C LEU A 145 9.94 -5.17 -15.85
N PHE A 146 9.20 -4.07 -15.92
CA PHE A 146 9.69 -2.80 -16.42
C PHE A 146 10.88 -2.29 -15.59
N ALA A 147 10.75 -2.31 -14.26
CA ALA A 147 11.82 -1.85 -13.36
C ALA A 147 13.09 -2.71 -13.50
N ILE A 148 12.97 -4.03 -13.64
CA ILE A 148 14.13 -4.91 -13.90
C ILE A 148 14.76 -4.55 -15.26
N ILE A 149 13.97 -4.47 -16.33
CA ILE A 149 14.50 -4.20 -17.68
C ILE A 149 15.23 -2.86 -17.71
N TYR A 150 14.60 -1.82 -17.15
CA TYR A 150 15.21 -0.50 -17.03
C TYR A 150 16.52 -0.57 -16.24
N HIS A 151 16.52 -1.22 -15.07
CA HIS A 151 17.70 -1.32 -14.22
C HIS A 151 18.85 -2.12 -14.88
N CYS A 152 18.53 -3.26 -15.52
CA CYS A 152 19.50 -4.05 -16.28
C CYS A 152 20.10 -3.25 -17.44
N THR A 153 19.27 -2.49 -18.16
CA THR A 153 19.72 -1.64 -19.28
C THR A 153 20.65 -0.54 -18.78
N GLN A 154 20.23 0.18 -17.73
CA GLN A 154 21.01 1.25 -17.12
C GLN A 154 22.33 0.75 -16.52
N THR A 155 22.32 -0.41 -15.87
CA THR A 155 23.51 -1.06 -15.32
C THR A 155 24.47 -1.49 -16.42
N THR A 156 23.95 -2.11 -17.49
CA THR A 156 24.76 -2.54 -18.64
C THR A 156 25.44 -1.36 -19.32
N VAL A 157 24.69 -0.27 -19.54
CA VAL A 157 25.22 0.98 -20.12
C VAL A 157 26.36 1.53 -19.26
N ARG A 158 26.19 1.62 -17.93
CA ARG A 158 27.23 2.11 -17.02
C ARG A 158 28.49 1.25 -17.03
N ILE A 159 28.34 -0.06 -16.90
CA ILE A 159 29.47 -0.98 -16.79
C ILE A 159 30.23 -1.06 -18.11
N ILE A 160 29.53 -1.20 -19.25
CA ILE A 160 30.16 -1.44 -20.55
C ILE A 160 30.69 -0.13 -21.16
N LEU A 161 29.92 0.96 -21.12
CA LEU A 161 30.30 2.19 -21.81
C LEU A 161 31.18 3.10 -20.96
N ASN A 162 30.94 3.17 -19.65
CA ASN A 162 31.63 4.12 -18.77
C ASN A 162 32.64 3.45 -17.82
N HIS A 163 32.63 2.12 -17.72
CA HIS A 163 33.40 1.39 -16.69
C HIS A 163 33.09 1.89 -15.25
N ASP A 164 31.84 2.33 -15.05
CA ASP A 164 31.35 2.83 -13.76
C ASP A 164 30.72 1.72 -12.93
N MET A 165 30.94 1.76 -11.62
CA MET A 165 30.18 0.91 -10.69
C MET A 165 28.69 1.28 -10.67
N VAL A 166 27.81 0.30 -10.39
CA VAL A 166 26.37 0.54 -10.25
C VAL A 166 26.10 1.61 -9.18
N PHE A 167 26.77 1.50 -8.03
CA PHE A 167 26.83 2.53 -7.00
C PHE A 167 28.27 2.77 -6.59
N ALA A 168 28.64 4.04 -6.46
CA ALA A 168 29.82 4.42 -5.71
C ALA A 168 29.65 3.94 -4.26
N SER A 169 30.48 2.99 -3.83
CA SER A 169 30.43 2.37 -2.52
C SER A 169 31.85 2.07 -2.06
N TRP A 170 32.05 2.10 -0.74
CA TRP A 170 33.34 1.86 -0.16
C TRP A 170 33.54 0.36 0.03
N TYR A 171 34.71 -0.14 -0.36
CA TYR A 171 35.13 -1.52 -0.15
C TYR A 171 36.47 -1.55 0.59
N PRO A 172 36.70 -2.55 1.46
CA PRO A 172 37.97 -2.71 2.17
C PRO A 172 39.11 -3.18 1.26
N LEU A 173 38.80 -3.67 0.05
CA LEU A 173 39.73 -4.13 -0.96
C LEU A 173 39.63 -3.22 -2.20
N GLU A 174 40.71 -3.14 -2.97
CA GLU A 174 40.69 -2.45 -4.25
C GLU A 174 39.82 -3.22 -5.26
N VAL A 175 38.77 -2.55 -5.75
CA VAL A 175 37.72 -3.11 -6.62
C VAL A 175 37.70 -2.47 -8.01
N SER A 176 38.77 -1.75 -8.38
CA SER A 176 38.96 -1.14 -9.71
C SER A 176 39.35 -2.16 -10.78
N GLU A 177 39.98 -3.26 -10.38
CA GLU A 177 40.59 -4.27 -11.25
C GLU A 177 39.80 -5.59 -11.26
N SER A 178 39.98 -6.36 -12.33
CA SER A 178 39.39 -7.69 -12.48
C SER A 178 40.08 -8.71 -11.54
N PRO A 179 39.37 -9.64 -10.88
CA PRO A 179 37.93 -9.93 -10.98
C PRO A 179 37.04 -9.19 -9.95
N ALA A 180 37.64 -8.33 -9.11
CA ALA A 180 36.94 -7.71 -7.98
C ALA A 180 35.88 -6.71 -8.45
N TYR A 181 36.16 -5.97 -9.52
CA TYR A 181 35.23 -5.04 -10.17
C TYR A 181 33.94 -5.73 -10.64
N GLU A 182 34.06 -6.86 -11.33
CA GLU A 182 32.92 -7.62 -11.86
C GLU A 182 32.09 -8.23 -10.73
N ILE A 183 32.76 -8.77 -9.70
CA ILE A 183 32.10 -9.32 -8.52
C ILE A 183 31.30 -8.24 -7.79
N ALA A 184 31.89 -7.06 -7.55
CA ALA A 184 31.22 -5.95 -6.89
C ALA A 184 29.97 -5.49 -7.67
N ASN A 185 30.09 -5.34 -8.99
CA ASN A 185 28.98 -4.92 -9.84
C ASN A 185 27.85 -5.95 -9.91
N ILE A 186 28.16 -7.24 -10.07
CA ILE A 186 27.15 -8.32 -10.06
C ILE A 186 26.41 -8.34 -8.72
N THR A 187 27.16 -8.18 -7.63
CA THR A 187 26.62 -8.13 -6.27
C THR A 187 25.67 -6.95 -6.09
N GLN A 188 26.07 -5.75 -6.51
CA GLN A 188 25.23 -4.55 -6.47
C GLN A 188 23.97 -4.68 -7.34
N ALA A 189 24.08 -5.25 -8.54
CA ALA A 189 22.96 -5.47 -9.45
C ALA A 189 21.92 -6.47 -8.91
N ILE A 190 22.37 -7.56 -8.27
CA ILE A 190 21.47 -8.50 -7.60
C ILE A 190 20.76 -7.80 -6.44
N GLN A 191 21.50 -7.03 -5.64
CA GLN A 191 20.94 -6.34 -4.48
C GLN A 191 19.86 -5.32 -4.89
N THR A 192 20.08 -4.50 -5.91
CA THR A 192 19.07 -3.56 -6.39
C THR A 192 17.82 -4.24 -6.90
N ILE A 193 17.94 -5.38 -7.58
CA ILE A 193 16.77 -6.17 -7.99
C ILE A 193 15.98 -6.62 -6.75
N LEU A 194 16.65 -7.07 -5.69
CA LEU A 194 15.99 -7.41 -4.42
C LEU A 194 15.32 -6.18 -3.78
N MET A 195 15.96 -5.01 -3.82
CA MET A 195 15.37 -3.77 -3.33
C MET A 195 14.12 -3.36 -4.12
N ILE A 196 14.14 -3.51 -5.45
CA ILE A 196 12.99 -3.27 -6.33
C ILE A 196 11.83 -4.20 -5.95
N PHE A 197 12.11 -5.49 -5.73
CA PHE A 197 11.09 -6.47 -5.33
C PHE A 197 10.47 -6.13 -3.99
N LEU A 198 11.28 -5.71 -3.02
CA LEU A 198 10.79 -5.31 -1.72
C LEU A 198 9.91 -4.06 -1.81
N PHE A 199 10.34 -3.03 -2.52
CA PHE A 199 9.60 -1.79 -2.67
C PHE A 199 8.25 -2.02 -3.36
N ILE A 200 8.27 -2.65 -4.53
CA ILE A 200 7.05 -2.94 -5.30
C ILE A 200 6.14 -3.92 -4.54
N GLY A 201 6.73 -4.93 -3.89
CA GLY A 201 6.00 -5.91 -3.08
C GLY A 201 5.28 -5.26 -1.91
N PHE A 202 5.93 -4.37 -1.16
CA PHE A 202 5.32 -3.65 -0.03
C PHE A 202 4.20 -2.72 -0.49
N GLN A 203 4.44 -1.91 -1.51
CA GLN A 203 3.44 -1.02 -2.12
C GLN A 203 2.18 -1.78 -2.57
N SER A 204 2.39 -2.88 -3.29
CA SER A 204 1.30 -3.69 -3.82
C SER A 204 0.53 -4.40 -2.70
N LEU A 205 1.23 -4.83 -1.64
CA LEU A 205 0.62 -5.44 -0.47
C LEU A 205 -0.29 -4.45 0.27
N TYR A 206 0.20 -3.24 0.53
CA TYR A 206 -0.60 -2.17 1.12
C TYR A 206 -1.83 -1.85 0.27
N ALA A 207 -1.64 -1.63 -1.04
CA ALA A 207 -2.75 -1.34 -1.96
C ALA A 207 -3.80 -2.45 -1.96
N THR A 208 -3.36 -3.72 -1.97
CA THR A 208 -4.29 -4.86 -1.92
C THR A 208 -5.07 -4.86 -0.61
N PHE A 209 -4.42 -4.64 0.54
CA PHE A 209 -5.13 -4.64 1.82
C PHE A 209 -6.18 -3.54 1.93
N VAL A 210 -5.86 -2.35 1.45
CA VAL A 210 -6.80 -1.22 1.39
C VAL A 210 -7.95 -1.55 0.44
N CYS A 211 -7.68 -2.00 -0.78
CA CYS A 211 -8.72 -2.36 -1.75
C CYS A 211 -9.65 -3.48 -1.25
N VAL A 212 -9.12 -4.46 -0.50
CA VAL A 212 -9.96 -5.47 0.17
C VAL A 212 -10.94 -4.78 1.13
N ALA A 213 -10.46 -3.92 2.04
CA ALA A 213 -11.36 -3.20 2.96
C ALA A 213 -12.40 -2.36 2.21
N CYS A 214 -11.97 -1.54 1.24
CA CYS A 214 -12.86 -0.71 0.45
C CYS A 214 -13.93 -1.55 -0.28
N SER A 215 -13.54 -2.66 -0.91
CA SER A 215 -14.50 -3.55 -1.60
C SER A 215 -15.57 -4.13 -0.68
N GLN A 216 -15.21 -4.42 0.58
CA GLN A 216 -16.17 -4.94 1.56
C GLN A 216 -17.05 -3.83 2.11
N LEU A 217 -16.52 -2.61 2.28
CA LEU A 217 -17.32 -1.43 2.64
C LEU A 217 -18.34 -1.10 1.55
N GLU A 218 -17.93 -1.10 0.27
CA GLU A 218 -18.83 -0.95 -0.88
C GLU A 218 -19.93 -2.02 -0.88
N LYS A 219 -19.55 -3.29 -0.69
CA LYS A 219 -20.51 -4.41 -0.58
C LYS A 219 -21.51 -4.20 0.55
N LEU A 220 -21.03 -3.77 1.73
CA LEU A 220 -21.88 -3.49 2.89
C LEU A 220 -22.82 -2.31 2.61
N ARG A 221 -22.30 -1.23 2.02
CA ARG A 221 -23.07 -0.05 1.63
C ARG A 221 -24.23 -0.43 0.70
N ALA A 222 -23.93 -1.17 -0.37
CA ALA A 222 -24.93 -1.65 -1.31
C ALA A 222 -25.98 -2.54 -0.62
N ALA A 223 -25.54 -3.47 0.24
CA ALA A 223 -26.44 -4.36 0.97
C ALA A 223 -27.38 -3.61 1.93
N ILE A 224 -26.90 -2.53 2.58
CA ILE A 224 -27.72 -1.69 3.47
C ILE A 224 -28.79 -0.91 2.69
N LEU A 225 -28.43 -0.37 1.52
CA LEU A 225 -29.37 0.35 0.67
C LEU A 225 -30.46 -0.58 0.09
N ASP A 226 -30.09 -1.80 -0.27
CA ASP A 226 -31.00 -2.76 -0.91
C ASP A 226 -32.01 -3.41 0.03
N ILE A 227 -31.83 -3.33 1.37
CA ILE A 227 -32.67 -4.05 2.37
C ILE A 227 -34.18 -3.89 2.11
N ARG A 228 -34.63 -2.70 1.70
CA ARG A 228 -36.04 -2.43 1.40
C ARG A 228 -36.40 -2.56 -0.08
N GLN A 229 -35.42 -2.45 -0.98
CA GLN A 229 -35.64 -2.37 -2.42
C GLN A 229 -35.88 -3.74 -3.06
N THR A 230 -35.32 -4.83 -2.50
CA THR A 230 -35.52 -6.19 -3.00
C THR A 230 -37.00 -6.66 -3.02
N TYR A 231 -37.94 -5.90 -2.41
CA TYR A 231 -39.35 -6.29 -2.29
C TYR A 231 -40.36 -5.36 -3.01
N ILE A 232 -39.97 -4.14 -3.41
CA ILE A 232 -40.90 -3.22 -4.11
C ILE A 232 -41.01 -3.58 -5.61
N THR A 233 -39.95 -4.11 -6.20
CA THR A 233 -39.86 -4.44 -7.64
C THR A 233 -40.73 -5.61 -8.12
N PRO A 234 -41.02 -6.69 -7.35
CA PRO A 234 -41.89 -7.77 -7.81
C PRO A 234 -43.36 -7.36 -7.97
N GLU A 235 -43.83 -6.32 -7.27
CA GLU A 235 -45.22 -5.87 -7.34
C GLU A 235 -45.50 -4.94 -8.52
N GLN A 236 -44.47 -4.36 -9.15
CA GLN A 236 -44.66 -3.29 -10.14
C GLN A 236 -44.44 -3.70 -11.60
N ASP A 237 -43.84 -4.88 -11.86
CA ASP A 237 -43.63 -5.41 -13.23
C ASP A 237 -44.72 -6.36 -13.73
N CYS A 238 -45.72 -6.71 -12.91
CA CYS A 238 -46.88 -7.49 -13.36
C CYS A 238 -48.08 -6.60 -13.74
N GLY A 239 -47.83 -5.65 -14.64
CA GLY A 239 -48.87 -4.89 -15.36
C GLY A 239 -49.22 -5.48 -16.74
N ALA A 240 -48.75 -6.67 -17.08
CA ALA A 240 -49.11 -7.38 -18.31
C ALA A 240 -49.87 -8.66 -17.97
N GLU A 241 -51.19 -8.56 -18.04
CA GLU A 241 -52.12 -9.69 -17.97
C GLU A 241 -51.71 -10.80 -18.93
N THR A 242 -51.29 -11.95 -18.42
CA THR A 242 -51.55 -13.23 -19.09
C THR A 242 -51.95 -14.28 -18.09
N ASN A 243 -53.18 -14.77 -18.26
CA ASN A 243 -53.78 -15.89 -17.55
C ASN A 243 -52.84 -17.11 -17.54
N LYS A 244 -52.27 -17.43 -16.38
CA LYS A 244 -51.90 -18.81 -16.03
C LYS A 244 -52.40 -19.14 -14.63
N LYS A 245 -53.36 -20.05 -14.60
CA LYS A 245 -53.74 -20.81 -13.42
C LYS A 245 -52.61 -21.78 -13.05
N ASP A 246 -52.54 -22.07 -11.75
CA ASP A 246 -51.86 -23.19 -11.09
C ASP A 246 -50.40 -22.94 -10.65
N GLY A 247 -50.27 -22.55 -9.37
CA GLY A 247 -49.02 -22.47 -8.60
C GLY A 247 -49.13 -21.44 -7.48
N GLU A 248 -49.43 -21.89 -6.26
CA GLU A 248 -49.63 -21.06 -5.05
C GLU A 248 -48.47 -20.09 -4.78
N GLY A 249 -48.64 -18.82 -5.17
CA GLY A 249 -47.90 -17.70 -4.63
C GLY A 249 -48.75 -17.03 -3.54
N HIS A 250 -48.62 -17.47 -2.29
CA HIS A 250 -49.21 -16.74 -1.16
C HIS A 250 -48.59 -15.33 -1.11
N PRO A 251 -49.37 -14.23 -1.02
CA PRO A 251 -48.83 -12.92 -0.71
C PRO A 251 -48.17 -13.01 0.68
N ARG A 252 -46.85 -12.79 0.73
CA ARG A 252 -46.10 -12.87 1.99
C ARG A 252 -46.68 -11.85 2.97
N THR A 253 -46.98 -12.30 4.18
CA THR A 253 -47.57 -11.45 5.22
C THR A 253 -46.57 -10.36 5.62
N HIS A 254 -47.03 -9.18 6.07
CA HIS A 254 -46.16 -8.11 6.59
C HIS A 254 -45.10 -8.64 7.58
N GLU A 255 -45.45 -9.64 8.38
CA GLU A 255 -44.56 -10.32 9.32
C GLU A 255 -43.38 -11.06 8.64
N GLU A 256 -43.61 -11.73 7.51
CA GLU A 256 -42.56 -12.42 6.74
C GLU A 256 -41.59 -11.43 6.08
N LEU A 257 -42.12 -10.30 5.58
CA LEU A 257 -41.32 -9.20 5.04
C LEU A 257 -40.40 -8.60 6.11
N PHE A 258 -40.96 -8.29 7.29
CA PHE A 258 -40.17 -7.76 8.41
C PHE A 258 -39.13 -8.77 8.91
N GLY A 259 -39.48 -10.06 8.94
CA GLY A 259 -38.53 -11.13 9.26
C GLY A 259 -37.36 -11.20 8.28
N HIS A 260 -37.62 -11.04 6.98
CA HIS A 260 -36.59 -11.02 5.95
C HIS A 260 -35.66 -9.81 6.07
N MET A 261 -36.22 -8.60 6.22
CA MET A 261 -35.43 -7.37 6.40
C MET A 261 -34.55 -7.44 7.65
N GLN A 262 -35.09 -7.96 8.77
CA GLN A 262 -34.31 -8.16 9.99
C GLN A 262 -33.16 -9.16 9.78
N LYS A 263 -33.39 -10.22 8.99
CA LYS A 263 -32.35 -11.20 8.63
C LYS A 263 -31.24 -10.54 7.81
N GLN A 264 -31.58 -9.79 6.76
CA GLN A 264 -30.62 -9.04 5.94
C GLN A 264 -29.82 -8.02 6.77
N LEU A 265 -30.48 -7.29 7.67
CA LEU A 265 -29.80 -6.37 8.58
C LEU A 265 -28.84 -7.09 9.52
N ASN A 266 -29.24 -8.23 10.08
CA ASN A 266 -28.36 -9.05 10.92
C ASN A 266 -27.14 -9.56 10.14
N ASP A 267 -27.29 -9.90 8.86
CA ASP A 267 -26.18 -10.23 7.97
C ASP A 267 -25.25 -9.05 7.73
N CYS A 268 -25.80 -7.85 7.50
CA CYS A 268 -25.04 -6.61 7.38
C CYS A 268 -24.24 -6.30 8.66
N ILE A 269 -24.85 -6.47 9.85
CA ILE A 269 -24.16 -6.28 11.13
C ILE A 269 -22.99 -7.25 11.29
N ARG A 270 -23.22 -8.55 11.00
CA ARG A 270 -22.15 -9.56 11.04
C ARG A 270 -21.02 -9.21 10.07
N HIS A 271 -21.35 -8.73 8.88
CA HIS A 271 -20.38 -8.30 7.88
C HIS A 271 -19.59 -7.08 8.38
N HIS A 272 -20.27 -6.03 8.84
CA HIS A 272 -19.64 -4.81 9.38
C HIS A 272 -18.68 -5.11 10.54
N GLN A 273 -19.05 -6.02 11.44
CA GLN A 273 -18.16 -6.46 12.52
C GLN A 273 -16.88 -7.12 12.02
N LYS A 274 -16.95 -7.91 10.94
CA LYS A 274 -15.76 -8.52 10.31
C LYS A 274 -14.89 -7.45 9.65
N ILE A 275 -15.50 -6.51 8.92
CA ILE A 275 -14.78 -5.38 8.30
C ILE A 275 -14.06 -4.56 9.37
N LYS A 276 -14.74 -4.19 10.46
CA LYS A 276 -14.15 -3.43 11.55
C LYS A 276 -12.92 -4.10 12.14
N ARG A 277 -13.00 -5.41 12.43
CA ARG A 277 -11.86 -6.20 12.90
C ARG A 277 -10.70 -6.20 11.91
N TYR A 278 -11.00 -6.30 10.61
CA TYR A 278 -9.99 -6.23 9.55
C TYR A 278 -9.32 -4.85 9.47
N MET A 279 -10.10 -3.77 9.53
CA MET A 279 -9.61 -2.40 9.47
C MET A 279 -8.76 -2.03 10.71
N GLU A 280 -9.15 -2.49 11.90
CA GLU A 280 -8.34 -2.36 13.12
C GLU A 280 -7.01 -3.15 13.01
N ALA A 281 -7.04 -4.35 12.44
CA ALA A 281 -5.83 -5.12 12.18
C ALA A 281 -4.93 -4.47 11.12
N LEU A 282 -5.52 -3.90 10.07
CA LEU A 282 -4.82 -3.16 9.01
C LEU A 282 -4.09 -1.94 9.58
N GLU A 283 -4.80 -1.13 10.36
CA GLU A 283 -4.25 0.06 10.99
C GLU A 283 -3.12 -0.32 11.96
N ASN A 284 -3.31 -1.36 12.79
CA ASN A 284 -2.26 -1.83 13.68
C ASN A 284 -1.02 -2.38 12.94
N ALA A 285 -1.21 -3.11 11.84
CA ALA A 285 -0.12 -3.67 11.05
C ALA A 285 0.68 -2.60 10.30
N MET A 286 0.00 -1.58 9.77
CA MET A 286 0.61 -0.55 8.90
C MET A 286 1.09 0.69 9.66
N ASN A 287 0.62 0.93 10.88
CA ASN A 287 0.93 2.12 11.67
C ASN A 287 2.44 2.43 11.79
N LEU A 288 3.23 1.44 12.27
CA LEU A 288 4.68 1.61 12.40
C LEU A 288 5.39 1.71 11.03
N PRO A 289 5.13 0.81 10.05
CA PRO A 289 5.67 0.97 8.69
C PRO A 289 5.43 2.35 8.08
N MET A 290 4.20 2.89 8.18
CA MET A 290 3.85 4.20 7.62
C MET A 290 4.57 5.34 8.34
N CYS A 291 4.76 5.24 9.66
CA CYS A 291 5.46 6.28 10.44
C CYS A 291 6.88 6.51 9.93
N GLY A 292 7.69 5.45 9.88
CA GLY A 292 9.08 5.60 9.41
C GLY A 292 9.14 5.90 7.91
N LEU A 293 8.21 5.38 7.10
CA LEU A 293 8.13 5.73 5.69
C LEU A 293 7.94 7.23 5.49
N PHE A 294 6.97 7.85 6.19
CA PHE A 294 6.67 9.27 6.01
C PHE A 294 7.82 10.16 6.49
N LEU A 295 8.46 9.79 7.60
CA LEU A 295 9.65 10.50 8.11
C LEU A 295 10.83 10.42 7.12
N ILE A 296 11.09 9.24 6.57
CA ILE A 296 12.17 9.07 5.60
C ILE A 296 11.85 9.81 4.30
N CYS A 297 10.62 9.69 3.77
CA CYS A 297 10.21 10.41 2.57
C CYS A 297 10.33 11.94 2.72
N LEU A 298 9.85 12.50 3.85
CA LEU A 298 9.98 13.92 4.15
C LEU A 298 11.45 14.34 4.16
N SER A 299 12.29 13.56 4.84
CA SER A 299 13.73 13.80 4.88
C SER A 299 14.33 13.76 3.48
N THR A 300 14.06 12.73 2.68
CA THR A 300 14.56 12.62 1.30
C THR A 300 14.15 13.83 0.45
N MET A 301 12.92 14.31 0.57
CA MET A 301 12.44 15.50 -0.14
C MET A 301 13.21 16.77 0.28
N CYS A 302 13.44 16.98 1.57
CA CYS A 302 14.23 18.10 2.08
C CYS A 302 15.69 18.04 1.61
N PHE A 303 16.34 16.87 1.67
CA PHE A 303 17.72 16.70 1.23
C PHE A 303 17.86 16.83 -0.29
N ALA A 304 16.87 16.36 -1.07
CA ALA A 304 16.83 16.56 -2.52
C ALA A 304 16.69 18.05 -2.87
N ALA A 305 15.80 18.78 -2.19
CA ALA A 305 15.65 20.23 -2.34
C ALA A 305 16.96 20.98 -2.03
N PHE A 306 17.60 20.69 -0.89
CA PHE A 306 18.85 21.33 -0.52
C PHE A 306 19.98 21.00 -1.51
N SER A 307 20.11 19.74 -1.93
CA SER A 307 21.07 19.33 -2.95
C SER A 307 20.84 20.06 -4.28
N ALA A 308 19.60 20.24 -4.72
CA ALA A 308 19.28 20.99 -5.93
C ALA A 308 19.68 22.48 -5.81
N THR A 309 19.49 23.09 -4.63
CA THR A 309 19.91 24.49 -4.43
C THR A 309 21.42 24.66 -4.43
N LEU A 310 22.19 23.73 -3.85
CA LEU A 310 23.65 23.80 -3.85
C LEU A 310 24.22 23.70 -5.26
N SER A 311 23.74 22.72 -6.03
CA SER A 311 24.18 22.48 -7.41
C SER A 311 23.45 23.31 -8.46
N TRP A 312 22.77 24.40 -8.07
CA TRP A 312 22.06 25.26 -9.02
C TRP A 312 23.00 25.75 -10.12
N GLY A 313 22.64 25.48 -11.38
CA GLY A 313 23.48 25.69 -12.57
C GLY A 313 24.03 24.40 -13.20
N ASP A 314 24.18 23.32 -12.41
CA ASP A 314 24.45 21.97 -12.93
C ASP A 314 23.11 21.29 -13.27
N HIS A 315 22.71 21.40 -14.54
CA HIS A 315 21.44 20.85 -15.01
C HIS A 315 21.32 19.34 -14.80
N VAL A 316 22.43 18.60 -14.83
CA VAL A 316 22.42 17.15 -14.65
C VAL A 316 22.11 16.82 -13.19
N ASP A 317 22.83 17.39 -12.24
CA ASP A 317 22.57 17.10 -10.82
C ASP A 317 21.21 17.61 -10.34
N VAL A 318 20.81 18.81 -10.77
CA VAL A 318 19.47 19.36 -10.45
C VAL A 318 18.37 18.46 -11.01
N SER A 319 18.53 17.92 -12.23
CA SER A 319 17.55 16.99 -12.80
C SER A 319 17.46 15.69 -11.98
N GLN A 320 18.58 15.17 -11.46
CA GLN A 320 18.59 13.99 -10.60
C GLN A 320 17.90 14.25 -9.26
N ALA A 321 18.14 15.39 -8.62
CA ALA A 321 17.42 15.79 -7.42
C ALA A 321 15.91 15.89 -7.66
N LEU A 322 15.51 16.50 -8.77
CA LEU A 322 14.11 16.64 -9.13
C LEU A 322 13.43 15.29 -9.38
N ILE A 323 14.09 14.37 -10.09
CA ILE A 323 13.59 13.01 -10.30
C ILE A 323 13.36 12.29 -8.96
N ILE A 324 14.33 12.35 -8.05
CA ILE A 324 14.19 11.75 -6.70
C ILE A 324 13.01 12.38 -5.95
N TYR A 325 12.90 13.71 -5.98
CA TYR A 325 11.80 14.43 -5.35
C TYR A 325 10.43 14.00 -5.89
N ILE A 326 10.29 13.90 -7.22
CA ILE A 326 9.05 13.48 -7.87
C ILE A 326 8.71 12.02 -7.52
N MET A 327 9.68 11.12 -7.56
CA MET A 327 9.46 9.70 -7.21
C MET A 327 9.01 9.53 -5.76
N VAL A 328 9.63 10.26 -4.82
CA VAL A 328 9.25 10.21 -3.40
C VAL A 328 7.88 10.86 -3.17
N SER A 329 7.58 11.97 -3.87
CA SER A 329 6.26 12.60 -3.83
C SER A 329 5.17 11.66 -4.35
N ALA A 330 5.42 10.97 -5.47
CA ALA A 330 4.51 9.97 -6.02
C ALA A 330 4.30 8.78 -5.05
N CYS A 331 5.37 8.35 -4.36
CA CYS A 331 5.30 7.33 -3.32
C CYS A 331 4.36 7.75 -2.18
N VAL A 332 4.54 8.96 -1.61
CA VAL A 332 3.66 9.50 -0.56
C VAL A 332 2.22 9.65 -1.07
N CYS A 333 2.05 10.13 -2.30
CA CYS A 333 0.75 10.28 -2.94
C CYS A 333 -0.01 8.95 -3.02
N GLN A 334 0.65 7.87 -3.45
CA GLN A 334 0.02 6.55 -3.52
C GLN A 334 -0.51 6.09 -2.15
N PHE A 335 0.28 6.21 -1.08
CA PHE A 335 -0.16 5.78 0.26
C PHE A 335 -1.31 6.63 0.80
N CYS A 336 -1.19 7.95 0.67
CA CYS A 336 -2.19 8.90 1.16
C CYS A 336 -3.50 8.84 0.38
N TRP A 337 -3.45 8.66 -0.94
CA TRP A 337 -4.64 8.47 -1.78
C TRP A 337 -5.43 7.26 -1.29
N LEU A 338 -4.76 6.12 -1.18
CA LEU A 338 -5.39 4.87 -0.73
C LEU A 338 -5.91 4.95 0.71
N GLY A 339 -5.19 5.64 1.60
CA GLY A 339 -5.66 5.88 2.97
C GLY A 339 -6.89 6.79 3.04
N ASN A 340 -6.94 7.81 2.18
CA ASN A 340 -8.09 8.70 2.04
C ASN A 340 -9.31 7.95 1.51
N GLU A 341 -9.13 7.16 0.45
CA GLU A 341 -10.18 6.33 -0.14
C GLU A 341 -10.82 5.39 0.88
N LEU A 342 -10.01 4.74 1.71
CA LEU A 342 -10.53 3.87 2.77
C LEU A 342 -11.33 4.63 3.83
N SER A 343 -10.92 5.85 4.14
CA SER A 343 -11.64 6.70 5.09
C SER A 343 -12.98 7.14 4.50
N GLU A 344 -12.99 7.54 3.22
CA GLU A 344 -14.19 7.92 2.47
C GLU A 344 -15.19 6.77 2.34
N GLU A 345 -14.74 5.56 2.01
CA GLU A 345 -15.63 4.40 1.95
C GLU A 345 -16.21 4.02 3.32
N ALA A 346 -15.48 4.27 4.40
CA ALA A 346 -16.00 4.05 5.75
C ALA A 346 -17.12 5.06 6.08
N GLU A 347 -16.96 6.32 5.66
CA GLU A 347 -18.00 7.36 5.79
C GLU A 347 -19.22 7.07 4.91
N ASN A 348 -19.02 6.57 3.68
CA ASN A 348 -20.11 6.20 2.79
C ASN A 348 -21.06 5.14 3.39
N VAL A 349 -20.54 4.23 4.23
CA VAL A 349 -21.37 3.25 4.95
C VAL A 349 -22.26 3.92 5.99
N ARG A 350 -21.75 4.94 6.71
CA ARG A 350 -22.56 5.75 7.63
C ARG A 350 -23.70 6.43 6.87
N ASP A 351 -23.38 7.06 5.74
CA ASP A 351 -24.34 7.83 4.96
C ASP A 351 -25.41 6.91 4.34
N ALA A 352 -25.02 5.71 3.89
CA ALA A 352 -25.96 4.69 3.43
C ALA A 352 -26.86 4.14 4.53
N ALA A 353 -26.33 3.93 5.74
CA ALA A 353 -27.14 3.50 6.89
C ALA A 353 -28.13 4.58 7.34
N TRP A 354 -27.77 5.86 7.22
CA TRP A 354 -28.69 6.97 7.47
C TRP A 354 -29.76 7.11 6.38
N GLY A 355 -29.34 6.97 5.11
CA GLY A 355 -30.16 7.17 3.92
C GLY A 355 -31.00 5.97 3.47
N CYS A 356 -30.86 4.80 4.12
CA CYS A 356 -31.73 3.66 3.80
C CYS A 356 -33.17 3.97 4.20
N ASP A 357 -34.15 3.34 3.54
CA ASP A 357 -35.57 3.66 3.76
C ASP A 357 -36.12 2.96 5.03
N TRP A 358 -35.66 3.43 6.20
CA TRP A 358 -35.94 2.85 7.52
C TRP A 358 -37.20 3.39 8.20
N VAL A 359 -37.78 4.49 7.70
CA VAL A 359 -39.00 5.08 8.25
C VAL A 359 -40.18 4.14 8.02
N GLY A 360 -40.92 3.82 9.08
CA GLY A 360 -42.03 2.86 9.02
C GLY A 360 -41.63 1.39 9.20
N THR A 361 -40.34 1.09 9.39
CA THR A 361 -39.87 -0.27 9.76
C THR A 361 -40.11 -0.56 11.26
N PRO A 362 -40.11 -1.82 11.70
CA PRO A 362 -40.30 -2.19 13.10
C PRO A 362 -39.21 -1.63 14.03
N VAL A 363 -39.56 -1.34 15.28
CA VAL A 363 -38.62 -0.82 16.30
C VAL A 363 -37.32 -1.63 16.44
N PRO A 364 -37.34 -2.99 16.41
CA PRO A 364 -36.09 -3.78 16.44
C PRO A 364 -35.12 -3.44 15.30
N PHE A 365 -35.64 -3.23 14.09
CA PHE A 365 -34.87 -2.86 12.91
C PHE A 365 -34.20 -1.50 13.10
N GLN A 366 -35.00 -0.49 13.49
CA GLN A 366 -34.51 0.87 13.72
C GLN A 366 -33.42 0.91 14.79
N ARG A 367 -33.59 0.16 15.89
CA ARG A 367 -32.57 0.06 16.96
C ARG A 367 -31.25 -0.52 16.45
N CYS A 368 -31.31 -1.60 15.67
CA CYS A 368 -30.13 -2.20 15.06
C CYS A 368 -29.41 -1.24 14.12
N LEU A 369 -30.15 -0.49 13.30
CA LEU A 369 -29.60 0.51 12.38
C LEU A 369 -28.91 1.66 13.13
N ILE A 370 -29.49 2.14 14.23
CA ILE A 370 -28.87 3.16 15.09
C ILE A 370 -27.50 2.69 15.61
N PHE A 371 -27.34 1.42 15.97
CA PHE A 371 -26.04 0.90 16.39
C PHE A 371 -25.02 0.86 15.25
N ILE A 372 -25.44 0.57 14.02
CA ILE A 372 -24.57 0.65 12.84
C ILE A 372 -24.13 2.10 12.62
N ILE A 373 -25.08 3.04 12.64
CA ILE A 373 -24.79 4.47 12.47
C ILE A 373 -23.85 4.96 13.57
N ALA A 374 -24.10 4.63 14.84
CA ALA A 374 -23.24 5.00 15.96
C ALA A 374 -21.83 4.41 15.84
N ALA A 375 -21.71 3.17 15.35
CA ALA A 375 -20.42 2.53 15.11
C ALA A 375 -19.67 3.14 13.91
N ALA A 376 -20.39 3.50 12.84
CA ALA A 376 -19.84 4.10 11.63
C ALA A 376 -19.55 5.61 11.77
N ASN A 377 -20.22 6.30 12.70
CA ASN A 377 -19.96 7.70 13.07
C ASN A 377 -18.57 7.87 13.69
N LYS A 378 -17.95 6.81 14.21
CA LYS A 378 -16.57 6.85 14.63
C LYS A 378 -15.69 6.85 13.38
N GLU A 379 -15.18 8.03 13.02
CA GLU A 379 -14.25 8.21 11.90
C GLU A 379 -13.14 7.17 11.94
N PHE A 380 -13.03 6.39 10.86
CA PHE A 380 -11.90 5.51 10.65
C PHE A 380 -10.86 6.24 9.81
N THR A 381 -9.62 6.24 10.28
CA THR A 381 -8.50 6.77 9.50
C THR A 381 -7.26 5.94 9.78
N LEU A 382 -6.55 5.56 8.72
CA LEU A 382 -5.23 4.95 8.88
C LEU A 382 -4.27 6.00 9.45
N THR A 383 -3.44 5.60 10.42
CA THR A 383 -2.50 6.52 11.05
C THR A 383 -1.06 6.06 10.89
N ALA A 384 -0.16 7.02 10.76
CA ALA A 384 1.27 6.87 10.89
C ALA A 384 1.65 7.27 12.33
N GLY A 385 2.21 6.33 13.08
CA GLY A 385 2.61 6.50 14.47
C GLY A 385 1.47 6.68 15.50
N LYS A 386 0.19 6.46 15.14
CA LYS A 386 -1.03 6.85 15.90
C LYS A 386 -1.32 8.36 15.98
N PHE A 387 -0.52 9.23 15.35
CA PHE A 387 -0.71 10.68 15.46
C PHE A 387 -0.79 11.42 14.12
N VAL A 388 -0.29 10.87 13.02
CA VAL A 388 -0.44 11.46 11.68
C VAL A 388 -1.49 10.69 10.88
N PRO A 389 -2.58 11.29 10.41
CA PRO A 389 -3.51 10.60 9.51
C PRO A 389 -2.86 10.37 8.14
N VAL A 390 -3.04 9.19 7.57
CA VAL A 390 -2.64 8.84 6.20
C VAL A 390 -3.74 9.33 5.26
N SER A 391 -3.64 10.59 4.84
CA SER A 391 -4.66 11.27 4.04
C SER A 391 -4.06 12.24 3.03
N ASN A 392 -4.87 12.64 2.05
CA ASN A 392 -4.46 13.61 1.03
C ASN A 392 -4.06 14.96 1.64
N LYS A 393 -4.67 15.34 2.78
CA LYS A 393 -4.29 16.55 3.54
C LYS A 393 -2.86 16.46 4.07
N THR A 394 -2.45 15.30 4.59
CA THR A 394 -1.07 15.07 5.06
C THR A 394 -0.08 15.16 3.91
N MET A 395 -0.38 14.53 2.77
CA MET A 395 0.45 14.65 1.56
C MET A 395 0.62 16.12 1.13
N MET A 396 -0.48 16.87 1.02
CA MET A 396 -0.42 18.27 0.59
C MET A 396 0.40 19.11 1.56
N ASN A 397 0.25 18.89 2.88
CA ASN A 397 1.06 19.54 3.89
C ASN A 397 2.55 19.23 3.74
N MET A 398 2.92 17.96 3.52
CA MET A 398 4.30 17.55 3.29
C MET A 398 4.90 18.26 2.07
N MET A 399 4.18 18.24 0.93
CA MET A 399 4.64 18.88 -0.31
C MET A 399 4.76 20.40 -0.17
N ASN A 400 3.79 21.05 0.48
CA ASN A 400 3.85 22.50 0.71
C ASN A 400 5.04 22.88 1.58
N GLN A 401 5.28 22.15 2.67
CA GLN A 401 6.41 22.43 3.56
C GLN A 401 7.76 22.25 2.86
N THR A 402 7.93 21.18 2.08
CA THR A 402 9.18 20.92 1.35
C THR A 402 9.41 21.93 0.23
N LEU A 403 8.37 22.35 -0.49
CA LEU A 403 8.46 23.40 -1.51
C LEU A 403 8.74 24.77 -0.90
N SER A 404 8.09 25.12 0.21
CA SER A 404 8.39 26.37 0.94
C SER A 404 9.84 26.38 1.44
N PHE A 405 10.33 25.25 1.95
CA PHE A 405 11.74 25.09 2.34
C PHE A 405 12.67 25.27 1.13
N PHE A 406 12.36 24.66 -0.01
CA PHE A 406 13.13 24.81 -1.24
C PHE A 406 13.18 26.27 -1.72
N MET A 407 12.04 26.96 -1.76
CA MET A 407 11.95 28.37 -2.16
C MET A 407 12.75 29.28 -1.23
N PHE A 408 12.67 29.02 0.08
CA PHE A 408 13.47 29.74 1.07
C PHE A 408 14.98 29.57 0.82
N LEU A 409 15.44 28.34 0.55
CA LEU A 409 16.84 28.05 0.26
C LEU A 409 17.31 28.75 -1.02
N LEU A 410 16.48 28.79 -2.07
CA LEU A 410 16.78 29.53 -3.30
C LEU A 410 16.95 31.03 -3.02
N GLN A 411 16.01 31.63 -2.29
CA GLN A 411 16.09 33.05 -1.95
C GLN A 411 17.34 33.39 -1.13
N MET A 412 17.74 32.51 -0.21
CA MET A 412 18.98 32.67 0.55
C MET A 412 20.22 32.60 -0.33
N LYS A 413 20.22 31.70 -1.33
CA LYS A 413 21.31 31.59 -2.31
C LYS A 413 21.40 32.83 -3.20
N ASP A 414 20.29 33.33 -3.72
CA ASP A 414 20.28 34.51 -4.59
C ASP A 414 20.86 35.73 -3.85
N LYS A 415 20.41 35.99 -2.62
CA LYS A 415 20.94 37.08 -1.77
C LYS A 415 22.45 36.95 -1.54
N SER A 416 22.96 35.74 -1.33
CA SER A 416 24.40 35.53 -1.13
C SER A 416 25.21 35.84 -2.40
N THR A 417 24.62 35.57 -3.57
CA THR A 417 25.24 35.85 -4.87
C THR A 417 25.27 37.36 -5.13
N ASP A 418 24.17 38.07 -4.88
CA ASP A 418 24.09 39.52 -5.02
C ASP A 418 25.08 40.25 -4.09
N THR A 419 25.21 39.78 -2.84
CA THR A 419 26.17 40.35 -1.87
C THR A 419 27.62 40.14 -2.31
N SER A 420 27.92 39.00 -2.94
CA SER A 420 29.27 38.70 -3.45
C SER A 420 29.64 39.43 -4.74
N GLN A 421 28.65 39.91 -5.51
CA GLN A 421 28.88 40.70 -6.73
C GLN A 421 28.91 42.21 -6.48
N GLY A 422 28.35 42.67 -5.35
CA GLY A 422 28.34 44.07 -4.94
C GLY A 422 29.51 44.53 -4.05
N ALA A 423 30.39 43.61 -3.65
CA ALA A 423 31.63 43.87 -2.90
C ALA A 423 32.84 43.65 -3.83
#